data_AF-A0A5C9CJA4-F1
#
_entry.id   AF-A0A5C9CJA4-F1
#
_cell.length_a   1.000
_cell.length_b   1.000
_cell.length_c   1.000
_cell.angle_alpha   90.00
_cell.angle_beta   90.00
_cell.angle_gamma   90.00
#
_symmetry.space_group_name_H-M   'P 1'
#
loop_
_entity.id
_entity.type
_entity.pdbx_description
1 polymer ?
#
loop_
_entity_poly.entity_id
_entity_poly.type
_entity_poly.pdbx_seq_one_letter_code
_entity_poly.pdbx_strand_id
1 'polypeptide(L)'
;MPSPPVIAAIAVAVVVVAVGNFWFIRRFLGPWRASRRQAEAEQALRQFRMQREQLEAKFFDLARTSGKPRGLKWLDGDWQSDVTFARACDTGLLTAFVGLHIRFEAIEGGDMEGIAAVDTVRDAAAVFHYQHGRWGTGGRVLMNMNPAEAVTRLAGQFEPLISSNS
;
A
#
# COMPACT_ATOMS: atom_id res chain seq x y z
N MET A 1 22.94 -52.14 -9.14
CA MET A 1 23.11 -50.77 -8.63
C MET A 1 23.95 -49.99 -9.64
N PRO A 2 23.59 -48.75 -10.00
CA PRO A 2 24.40 -47.95 -10.94
C PRO A 2 25.79 -47.70 -10.35
N SER A 3 26.81 -47.66 -11.21
CA SER A 3 28.17 -47.39 -10.78
C SER A 3 28.33 -45.91 -10.37
N PRO A 4 29.26 -45.58 -9.45
CA PRO A 4 29.50 -44.21 -9.00
C PRO A 4 29.59 -43.15 -10.12
N PRO A 5 30.26 -43.37 -11.27
CA PRO A 5 30.31 -42.38 -12.34
C PRO A 5 28.97 -42.14 -13.05
N VAL A 6 28.11 -43.16 -13.13
CA VAL A 6 26.77 -43.04 -13.73
C VAL A 6 25.86 -42.18 -12.85
N ILE A 7 25.96 -42.32 -11.53
CA ILE A 7 25.22 -41.49 -10.57
C ILE A 7 25.64 -40.02 -10.69
N ALA A 8 26.94 -39.76 -10.78
CA ALA A 8 27.47 -38.40 -10.94
C ALA A 8 26.99 -37.73 -12.25
N ALA A 9 27.00 -38.47 -13.36
CA ALA A 9 26.54 -37.95 -14.66
C ALA A 9 25.05 -37.59 -14.64
N ILE A 10 24.21 -38.43 -14.02
CA ILE A 10 22.77 -38.15 -13.87
C ILE A 10 22.55 -36.90 -13.01
N ALA A 11 23.26 -36.76 -11.89
CA ALA A 11 23.14 -35.60 -11.02
C ALA A 11 23.50 -34.29 -11.74
N VAL A 12 24.59 -34.29 -12.52
CA VAL A 12 24.99 -33.12 -13.32
C VAL A 12 23.93 -32.77 -14.36
N ALA A 13 23.40 -33.75 -15.09
CA ALA A 13 22.35 -33.52 -16.09
C ALA A 13 21.09 -32.91 -15.46
N VAL A 14 20.67 -33.40 -14.28
CA VAL A 14 19.52 -32.84 -13.55
C VAL A 14 19.77 -31.39 -13.14
N VAL A 15 20.97 -31.06 -12.65
CA VAL A 15 21.31 -29.68 -12.27
C VAL A 15 21.31 -28.77 -13.49
N VAL A 16 21.89 -29.19 -14.61
CA VAL A 16 21.90 -28.40 -15.85
C VAL A 16 20.49 -28.14 -16.37
N VAL A 17 19.62 -29.14 -16.37
CA VAL A 17 18.21 -28.99 -16.76
C VAL A 17 17.46 -28.08 -15.79
N ALA A 18 17.69 -28.21 -14.48
CA ALA A 18 17.05 -27.36 -13.47
C ALA A 18 17.46 -25.89 -13.60
N VAL A 19 18.75 -25.62 -13.83
CA VAL A 19 19.29 -24.26 -14.05
C VAL A 19 18.78 -23.70 -15.39
N GLY A 20 18.74 -24.51 -16.43
CA GLY A 20 18.17 -24.14 -17.74
C GLY A 20 16.69 -23.77 -17.64
N ASN A 21 15.88 -24.61 -16.97
CA ASN A 21 14.47 -24.34 -16.72
C ASN A 21 14.27 -23.09 -15.84
N PHE A 22 15.09 -22.89 -14.81
CA PHE A 22 15.03 -21.68 -13.98
C PHE A 22 15.24 -20.41 -14.82
N TRP A 23 16.26 -20.40 -15.69
CA TRP A 23 16.53 -19.26 -16.59
C TRP A 23 15.44 -19.08 -17.64
N PHE A 24 14.92 -20.17 -18.22
CA PHE A 24 13.83 -20.13 -19.19
C PHE A 24 12.54 -19.58 -18.57
N ILE A 25 12.16 -20.07 -17.37
CA ILE A 25 11.03 -19.58 -16.60
C ILE A 25 11.19 -18.10 -16.26
N ARG A 26 12.37 -17.68 -15.78
CA ARG A 26 12.64 -16.25 -15.49
C ARG A 26 12.51 -15.39 -16.74
N ARG A 27 13.03 -15.85 -17.88
CA ARG A 27 13.07 -15.09 -19.14
C ARG A 27 11.68 -14.97 -19.78
N PHE A 28 10.89 -16.03 -19.77
CA PHE A 28 9.61 -16.05 -20.48
C PHE A 28 8.39 -15.72 -19.59
N LEU A 29 8.40 -16.07 -18.31
CA LEU A 29 7.29 -15.72 -17.39
C LEU A 29 7.45 -14.37 -16.70
N GLY A 30 8.66 -13.82 -16.62
CA GLY A 30 8.92 -12.49 -16.06
C GLY A 30 8.11 -11.36 -16.75
N PRO A 31 8.18 -11.26 -18.09
CA PRO A 31 7.42 -10.25 -18.85
C PRO A 31 5.90 -10.40 -18.69
N TRP A 32 5.40 -11.64 -18.71
CA TRP A 32 3.96 -11.90 -18.53
C TRP A 32 3.44 -11.48 -17.15
N ARG A 33 4.24 -11.69 -16.10
CA ARG A 33 3.90 -11.23 -14.74
C ARG A 33 3.93 -9.71 -14.64
N ALA A 34 4.89 -9.06 -15.30
CA ALA A 34 4.96 -7.59 -15.33
C ALA A 34 3.75 -6.98 -16.05
N SER A 35 3.40 -7.47 -17.23
CA SER A 35 2.23 -6.98 -17.98
C SER A 35 0.91 -7.21 -17.23
N ARG A 36 0.73 -8.36 -16.57
CA ARG A 36 -0.46 -8.60 -15.74
C ARG A 36 -0.54 -7.66 -14.55
N ARG A 37 0.59 -7.35 -13.90
CA ARG A 37 0.63 -6.39 -12.78
C ARG A 37 0.31 -4.96 -13.21
N GLN A 38 0.75 -4.57 -14.40
CA GLN A 38 0.40 -3.26 -14.98
C GLN A 38 -1.10 -3.19 -15.26
N ALA A 39 -1.66 -4.19 -15.95
CA ALA A 39 -3.09 -4.25 -16.23
C ALA A 39 -3.94 -4.26 -14.93
N GLU A 40 -3.53 -5.01 -13.92
CA GLU A 40 -4.19 -5.02 -12.61
C GLU A 40 -4.10 -3.64 -11.94
N ALA A 41 -2.93 -2.99 -11.96
CA ALA A 41 -2.74 -1.67 -11.38
C ALA A 41 -3.63 -0.62 -12.05
N GLU A 42 -3.69 -0.60 -13.38
CA GLU A 42 -4.57 0.32 -14.11
C GLU A 42 -6.05 0.10 -13.79
N GLN A 43 -6.49 -1.16 -13.75
CA GLN A 43 -7.86 -1.51 -13.36
C GLN A 43 -8.16 -1.05 -11.94
N ALA A 44 -7.25 -1.33 -11.01
CA ALA A 44 -7.39 -0.92 -9.61
C ALA A 44 -7.43 0.61 -9.46
N LEU A 45 -6.59 1.36 -10.21
CA LEU A 45 -6.60 2.82 -10.21
C LEU A 45 -7.94 3.37 -10.73
N ARG A 46 -8.46 2.83 -11.84
CA ARG A 46 -9.79 3.20 -12.35
C ARG A 46 -10.89 2.90 -11.33
N GLN A 47 -10.86 1.72 -10.73
CA GLN A 47 -11.81 1.32 -9.71
C GLN A 47 -11.76 2.23 -8.48
N PHE A 48 -10.56 2.59 -8.03
CA PHE A 48 -10.37 3.51 -6.91
C PHE A 48 -11.07 4.84 -7.17
N ARG A 49 -10.87 5.44 -8.36
CA ARG A 49 -11.51 6.70 -8.74
C ARG A 49 -13.04 6.63 -8.69
N MET A 50 -13.62 5.51 -9.14
CA MET A 50 -15.08 5.34 -9.15
C MET A 50 -15.70 5.14 -7.76
N GLN A 51 -14.96 4.58 -6.82
CA GLN A 51 -15.48 4.23 -5.48
C GLN A 51 -14.89 5.09 -4.36
N ARG A 52 -14.15 6.15 -4.72
CA ARG A 52 -13.39 6.98 -3.81
C ARG A 52 -14.24 7.47 -2.63
N GLU A 53 -15.38 8.10 -2.92
CA GLU A 53 -16.29 8.62 -1.91
C GLU A 53 -16.80 7.53 -0.95
N GLN A 54 -17.09 6.33 -1.47
CA GLN A 54 -17.53 5.21 -0.63
C GLN A 54 -16.41 4.71 0.29
N LEU A 55 -15.17 4.68 -0.20
CA LEU A 55 -14.00 4.33 0.61
C LEU A 55 -13.73 5.37 1.69
N GLU A 56 -13.84 6.66 1.35
CA GLU A 56 -13.69 7.79 2.26
C GLU A 56 -14.74 7.77 3.38
N ALA A 57 -16.01 7.48 3.06
CA ALA A 57 -17.05 7.28 4.06
C ALA A 57 -16.73 6.10 4.99
N LYS A 58 -16.38 4.94 4.41
CA LYS A 58 -16.00 3.75 5.19
C LYS A 58 -14.75 3.99 6.06
N PHE A 59 -13.82 4.82 5.59
CA PHE A 59 -12.65 5.20 6.35
C PHE A 59 -13.05 5.90 7.64
N PHE A 60 -13.95 6.88 7.59
CA PHE A 60 -14.39 7.59 8.78
C PHE A 60 -15.11 6.70 9.79
N ASP A 61 -15.95 5.77 9.32
CA ASP A 61 -16.60 4.79 10.21
C ASP A 61 -15.58 3.96 11.00
N LEU A 62 -14.51 3.52 10.32
CA LEU A 62 -13.44 2.73 10.94
C LEU A 62 -12.48 3.57 11.78
N ALA A 63 -12.16 4.79 11.35
CA ALA A 63 -11.26 5.68 12.07
C ALA A 63 -11.87 6.08 13.43
N ARG A 64 -13.17 6.45 13.44
CA ARG A 64 -13.92 6.80 14.65
C ARG A 64 -14.00 5.67 15.66
N THR A 65 -14.16 4.43 15.18
CA THR A 65 -14.24 3.24 16.04
C THR A 65 -12.87 2.76 16.54
N SER A 66 -11.79 3.05 15.81
CA SER A 66 -10.45 2.54 16.15
C SER A 66 -9.75 3.25 17.32
N GLY A 67 -10.19 4.46 17.70
CA GLY A 67 -9.58 5.26 18.77
C GLY A 67 -8.10 5.61 18.53
N LYS A 68 -7.65 5.59 17.27
CA LYS A 68 -6.28 5.90 16.87
C LYS A 68 -6.27 7.24 16.12
N PRO A 69 -5.38 8.20 16.46
CA PRO A 69 -4.34 8.12 17.50
C PRO A 69 -4.92 8.07 18.93
N ARG A 70 -4.25 7.37 19.84
CA ARG A 70 -4.65 7.28 21.26
C ARG A 70 -4.76 8.69 21.86
N GLY A 71 -5.83 8.96 22.61
CA GLY A 71 -6.02 10.22 23.32
C GLY A 71 -6.64 11.37 22.50
N LEU A 72 -6.94 11.14 21.22
CA LEU A 72 -7.52 12.15 20.34
C LEU A 72 -8.89 11.71 19.80
N LYS A 73 -9.88 12.58 19.92
CA LYS A 73 -11.19 12.41 19.29
C LYS A 73 -11.14 13.03 17.90
N TRP A 74 -11.55 12.26 16.90
CA TRP A 74 -11.71 12.74 15.54
C TRP A 74 -12.92 13.67 15.49
N LEU A 75 -12.70 14.97 15.23
CA LEU A 75 -13.78 15.94 15.11
C LEU A 75 -14.33 15.97 13.69
N ASP A 76 -13.45 16.25 12.73
CA ASP A 76 -13.81 16.46 11.33
C ASP A 76 -12.58 16.26 10.43
N GLY A 77 -12.83 16.02 9.15
CA GLY A 77 -11.78 15.85 8.15
C GLY A 77 -12.22 16.28 6.76
N ASP A 78 -11.37 17.07 6.10
CA ASP A 78 -11.58 17.57 4.74
C ASP A 78 -10.70 16.81 3.75
N TRP A 79 -11.33 16.04 2.88
CA TRP A 79 -10.65 15.21 1.89
C TRP A 79 -10.04 16.06 0.78
N GLN A 80 -8.75 15.87 0.54
CA GLN A 80 -8.02 16.60 -0.49
C GLN A 80 -8.02 15.82 -1.79
N SER A 81 -7.99 16.51 -2.93
CA SER A 81 -7.98 15.86 -4.26
C SER A 81 -6.78 14.94 -4.47
N ASP A 82 -5.67 15.22 -3.78
CA ASP A 82 -4.39 14.54 -3.98
C ASP A 82 -4.43 13.06 -3.60
N VAL A 83 -3.96 12.23 -4.53
CA VAL A 83 -3.81 10.79 -4.32
C VAL A 83 -2.47 10.35 -4.87
N THR A 84 -1.72 9.60 -4.08
CA THR A 84 -0.49 8.93 -4.52
C THR A 84 -0.67 7.43 -4.41
N PHE A 85 -0.34 6.72 -5.48
CA PHE A 85 -0.39 5.27 -5.52
C PHE A 85 1.01 4.67 -5.39
N ALA A 86 1.11 3.61 -4.62
CA ALA A 86 2.34 2.86 -4.44
C ALA A 86 2.04 1.37 -4.29
N ARG A 87 3.08 0.55 -4.26
CA ARG A 87 3.01 -0.85 -3.91
C ARG A 87 3.76 -1.08 -2.60
N ALA A 88 3.13 -1.76 -1.66
CA ALA A 88 3.81 -2.16 -0.43
C ALA A 88 4.87 -3.23 -0.76
N CYS A 89 6.11 -3.03 -0.34
CA CYS A 89 7.24 -3.90 -0.68
C CYS A 89 7.13 -5.28 0.00
N ASP A 90 6.53 -5.33 1.18
CA ASP A 90 6.41 -6.53 2.02
C ASP A 90 5.31 -7.50 1.53
N THR A 91 4.16 -6.94 1.18
CA THR A 91 2.94 -7.67 0.84
C THR A 91 2.63 -7.65 -0.65
N GLY A 92 3.26 -6.73 -1.40
CA GLY A 92 2.97 -6.50 -2.81
C GLY A 92 1.63 -5.83 -3.08
N LEU A 93 0.88 -5.41 -2.06
CA LEU A 93 -0.45 -4.81 -2.21
C LEU A 93 -0.37 -3.44 -2.85
N LEU A 94 -1.28 -3.17 -3.79
CA LEU A 94 -1.48 -1.80 -4.28
C LEU A 94 -2.05 -0.97 -3.14
N THR A 95 -1.48 0.20 -2.94
CA THR A 95 -1.83 1.10 -1.84
C THR A 95 -2.10 2.49 -2.40
N ALA A 96 -3.20 3.10 -1.97
CA ALA A 96 -3.51 4.48 -2.25
C ALA A 96 -3.36 5.29 -0.96
N PHE A 97 -2.64 6.41 -1.07
CA PHE A 97 -2.52 7.43 -0.05
C PHE A 97 -3.37 8.61 -0.50
N VAL A 98 -4.38 8.98 0.29
CA VAL A 98 -5.30 10.08 -0.04
C VAL A 98 -5.10 11.21 0.95
N GLY A 99 -4.98 12.44 0.46
CA GLY A 99 -4.80 13.60 1.30
C GLY A 99 -6.03 13.87 2.15
N LEU A 100 -5.81 14.20 3.42
CA LEU A 100 -6.83 14.53 4.39
C LEU A 100 -6.31 15.64 5.27
N HIS A 101 -7.06 16.73 5.37
CA HIS A 101 -6.86 17.73 6.41
C HIS A 101 -7.71 17.32 7.60
N ILE A 102 -7.07 17.04 8.74
CA ILE A 102 -7.77 16.53 9.92
C ILE A 102 -7.69 17.50 11.09
N ARG A 103 -8.79 17.59 11.86
CA ARG A 103 -8.84 18.28 13.15
C ARG A 103 -9.12 17.28 14.27
N PHE A 104 -8.39 17.42 15.37
CA PHE A 104 -8.57 16.61 16.57
C PHE A 104 -9.04 17.46 17.75
N GLU A 105 -9.75 16.83 18.68
CA GLU A 105 -9.94 17.36 20.03
C GLU A 105 -9.19 16.47 21.01
N ALA A 106 -8.60 17.09 22.05
CA ALA A 106 -8.12 16.34 23.20
C ALA A 106 -9.34 15.73 23.90
N ILE A 107 -9.23 14.47 24.31
CA ILE A 107 -10.25 13.87 25.18
C ILE A 107 -10.10 14.51 26.57
N GLU A 108 -11.20 15.00 27.15
CA GLU A 108 -11.26 15.59 28.49
C GLU A 108 -10.67 14.61 29.53
N GLY A 109 -9.73 15.07 30.35
CA GLY A 109 -9.00 14.25 31.32
C GLY A 109 -7.89 13.36 30.75
N GLY A 110 -7.52 13.51 29.47
CA GLY A 110 -6.46 12.74 28.81
C GLY A 110 -5.10 13.44 28.75
N ASP A 111 -4.03 12.69 28.45
CA ASP A 111 -2.64 13.18 28.39
C ASP A 111 -2.38 14.35 27.41
N MET A 112 -3.36 14.68 26.55
CA MET A 112 -3.28 15.76 25.55
C MET A 112 -4.13 17.00 25.88
N GLU A 113 -4.79 17.04 27.05
CA GLU A 113 -5.58 18.19 27.49
C GLU A 113 -4.69 19.44 27.68
N GLY A 114 -5.12 20.59 27.15
CA GLY A 114 -4.41 21.87 27.27
C GLY A 114 -3.23 22.10 26.32
N ILE A 115 -2.95 21.18 25.39
CA ILE A 115 -1.91 21.37 24.37
C ILE A 115 -2.48 22.20 23.21
N ALA A 116 -2.04 23.45 23.06
CA ALA A 116 -2.49 24.39 22.01
C ALA A 116 -2.35 23.85 20.56
N ALA A 117 -1.49 22.86 20.35
CA ALA A 117 -1.27 22.22 19.05
C ALA A 117 -2.36 21.20 18.64
N VAL A 118 -3.33 20.90 19.51
CA VAL A 118 -4.38 19.91 19.24
C VAL A 118 -5.51 20.46 18.37
N ASP A 119 -5.84 21.76 18.49
CA ASP A 119 -6.87 22.42 17.67
C ASP A 119 -6.43 22.79 16.25
N THR A 120 -5.18 22.50 15.87
CA THR A 120 -4.65 22.88 14.55
C THR A 120 -4.94 21.80 13.52
N VAL A 121 -5.44 22.22 12.35
CA VAL A 121 -5.59 21.35 11.18
C VAL A 121 -4.21 20.78 10.80
N ARG A 122 -4.13 19.47 10.59
CA ARG A 122 -2.90 18.78 10.18
C ARG A 122 -3.08 18.12 8.82
N ASP A 123 -2.02 18.16 8.04
CA ASP A 123 -1.89 17.33 6.85
C ASP A 123 -1.76 15.87 7.24
N ALA A 124 -2.56 15.04 6.60
CA ALA A 124 -2.53 13.61 6.79
C ALA A 124 -2.75 12.86 5.48
N ALA A 125 -2.34 11.60 5.46
CA ALA A 125 -2.59 10.68 4.38
C ALA A 125 -3.37 9.46 4.89
N ALA A 126 -4.61 9.30 4.45
CA ALA A 126 -5.39 8.10 4.69
C ALA A 126 -4.91 6.96 3.80
N VAL A 127 -4.88 5.75 4.33
CA VAL A 127 -4.32 4.58 3.66
C VAL A 127 -5.41 3.60 3.24
N PHE A 128 -5.38 3.22 1.97
CA PHE A 128 -6.26 2.22 1.37
C PHE A 128 -5.44 1.14 0.67
N HIS A 129 -5.89 -0.10 0.71
CA HIS A 129 -5.22 -1.23 0.07
C HIS A 129 -6.14 -1.92 -0.93
N TYR A 130 -5.58 -2.36 -2.06
CA TYR A 130 -6.23 -3.19 -3.06
C TYR A 130 -5.84 -4.65 -2.86
N GLN A 131 -6.84 -5.50 -2.64
CA GLN A 131 -6.64 -6.93 -2.45
C GLN A 131 -7.82 -7.70 -3.05
N HIS A 132 -7.53 -8.79 -3.76
CA HIS A 132 -8.54 -9.68 -4.34
C HIS A 132 -9.63 -8.95 -5.16
N GLY A 133 -9.23 -7.98 -5.99
CA GLY A 133 -10.17 -7.26 -6.85
C GLY A 133 -10.96 -6.13 -6.17
N ARG A 134 -10.64 -5.79 -4.91
CA ARG A 134 -11.40 -4.82 -4.12
C ARG A 134 -10.47 -3.89 -3.37
N TRP A 135 -10.89 -2.64 -3.24
CA TRP A 135 -10.25 -1.71 -2.33
C TRP A 135 -10.89 -1.77 -0.95
N GLY A 136 -10.08 -1.52 0.06
CA GLY A 136 -10.52 -1.41 1.44
C GLY A 136 -9.61 -0.50 2.25
N THR A 137 -10.02 -0.25 3.49
CA THR A 137 -9.25 0.49 4.48
C THR A 137 -9.45 -0.14 5.84
N GLY A 138 -8.45 0.03 6.71
CA GLY A 138 -8.54 -0.26 8.14
C GLY A 138 -8.67 0.99 9.00
N GLY A 139 -8.96 2.16 8.41
CA GLY A 139 -9.00 3.44 9.13
C GLY A 139 -7.60 3.98 9.50
N ARG A 140 -6.54 3.50 8.84
CA ARG A 140 -5.16 3.93 9.12
C ARG A 140 -4.88 5.29 8.49
N VAL A 141 -4.39 6.22 9.30
CA VAL A 141 -3.93 7.54 8.88
C VAL A 141 -2.45 7.73 9.18
N LEU A 142 -1.73 8.40 8.29
CA LEU A 142 -0.39 8.90 8.53
C LEU A 142 -0.49 10.41 8.77
N MET A 143 -0.06 10.88 9.94
CA MET A 143 -0.16 12.30 10.31
C MET A 143 1.09 13.07 9.90
N ASN A 144 0.93 14.39 9.76
CA ASN A 144 1.98 15.37 9.48
C ASN A 144 2.72 15.12 8.15
N MET A 145 1.98 14.66 7.14
CA MET A 145 2.47 14.48 5.77
C MET A 145 1.31 14.34 4.76
N ASN A 146 1.52 14.86 3.56
CA ASN A 146 0.64 14.63 2.41
C ASN A 146 0.94 13.26 1.73
N PRO A 147 0.13 12.82 0.74
CA PRO A 147 0.33 11.54 0.06
C PRO A 147 1.70 11.33 -0.60
N ALA A 148 2.25 12.35 -1.25
CA ALA A 148 3.54 12.24 -1.93
C ALA A 148 4.70 12.13 -0.93
N GLU A 149 4.64 12.90 0.15
CA GLU A 149 5.56 12.79 1.27
C GLU A 149 5.48 11.44 1.97
N ALA A 150 4.29 10.86 2.12
CA ALA A 150 4.13 9.55 2.74
C ALA A 150 4.93 8.47 2.01
N VAL A 151 4.86 8.44 0.67
CA VAL A 151 5.63 7.49 -0.13
C VAL A 151 7.13 7.78 -0.05
N THR A 152 7.52 9.06 -0.03
CA THR A 152 8.94 9.47 0.04
C THR A 152 9.57 9.12 1.39
N ARG A 153 8.91 9.44 2.50
CA ARG A 153 9.40 9.17 3.86
C ARG A 153 9.39 7.68 4.20
N LEU A 154 8.48 6.91 3.59
CA LEU A 154 8.38 5.46 3.74
C LEU A 154 9.04 4.70 2.58
N ALA A 155 10.03 5.32 1.92
CA ALA A 155 10.83 4.66 0.91
C ALA A 155 11.43 3.35 1.44
N GLY A 156 11.39 2.30 0.61
CA GLY A 156 11.76 0.94 1.00
C GLY A 156 10.62 0.12 1.60
N GLN A 157 9.59 0.76 2.18
CA GLN A 157 8.33 0.10 2.53
C GLN A 157 7.30 0.21 1.41
N PHE A 158 7.33 1.31 0.66
CA PHE A 158 6.47 1.54 -0.49
C PHE A 158 7.28 1.91 -1.73
N GLU A 159 6.92 1.30 -2.85
CA GLU A 159 7.46 1.61 -4.17
C GLU A 159 6.42 2.43 -4.96
N PRO A 160 6.72 3.68 -5.37
CA PRO A 160 5.78 4.50 -6.11
C PRO A 160 5.32 3.82 -7.41
N LEU A 161 4.02 3.93 -7.73
CA LEU A 161 3.56 3.62 -9.08
C LEU A 161 3.84 4.83 -9.95
N ILE A 162 4.88 4.74 -10.78
CA ILE A 162 5.08 5.72 -11.85
C ILE A 162 3.93 5.49 -12.84
N SER A 163 2.97 6.42 -12.88
CA SER A 163 2.00 6.44 -13.97
C SER A 163 2.80 6.76 -15.23
N SER A 164 2.91 5.80 -16.14
CA SER A 164 3.32 6.09 -17.50
C SER A 164 2.22 6.98 -18.09
N ASN A 165 2.44 8.29 -18.07
CA ASN A 165 1.61 9.22 -18.84
C ASN A 165 1.53 8.67 -20.27
N SER A 166 0.32 8.30 -20.66
CA SER A 166 -0.05 8.02 -22.04
C SER A 166 -0.32 9.34 -22.72
#